data_AF-A0A2H0Q9T1-F1
#
_entry.id   AF-A0A2H0Q9T1-F1
#
_cell.length_a   1.000
_cell.length_b   1.000
_cell.length_c   1.000
_cell.angle_alpha   90.00
_cell.angle_beta   90.00
_cell.angle_gamma   90.00
#
_symmetry.space_group_name_H-M   'P 1'
#
loop_
_entity.id
_entity.type
_entity.pdbx_description
1 polymer ?
#
loop_
_entity_poly.entity_id
_entity_poly.type
_entity_poly.pdbx_seq_one_letter_code
_entity_poly.pdbx_strand_id
1 'polypeptide(L)'
;MLRYLKGPFYHFLVLISLSLNVVCLYFIYNIFIPSVDSSTKKDIFMEAALDQAILGLKDGEFPVGAVVVLNNKIIGRGYSYSRHSHRPSDHAEVIAIEAALKQTNSNHFEKGAILYTTYEPCNMCRGMADYKGIESVKVALSRGTSSRIHELSGLYHIFNRTTVGHY
;
A
#
# COMPACT_ATOMS: atom_id res chain seq x y z
N MET A 1 36.83 -22.48 44.77
CA MET A 1 36.29 -23.83 45.09
C MET A 1 34.77 -23.72 45.26
N LEU A 2 33.99 -23.70 44.18
CA LEU A 2 32.53 -23.93 44.25
C LEU A 2 32.15 -24.84 43.08
N ARG A 3 32.42 -26.11 43.32
CA ARG A 3 31.95 -27.27 42.58
C ARG A 3 30.55 -27.57 43.12
N TYR A 4 29.61 -27.97 42.26
CA TYR A 4 28.27 -28.52 42.57
C TYR A 4 27.11 -27.55 42.85
N LEU A 5 26.27 -27.33 41.84
CA LEU A 5 24.79 -27.45 41.92
C LEU A 5 24.24 -27.82 40.51
N LYS A 6 24.64 -28.99 39.97
CA LYS A 6 23.98 -29.62 38.81
C LYS A 6 22.95 -30.62 39.35
N GLY A 7 21.73 -30.15 39.58
CA GLY A 7 20.59 -30.99 39.97
C GLY A 7 19.32 -30.58 39.20
N PRO A 8 18.27 -31.41 39.20
CA PRO A 8 17.02 -31.17 38.44
C PRO A 8 16.35 -29.82 38.77
N PHE A 9 16.64 -29.24 39.94
CA PHE A 9 16.19 -27.90 40.34
C PHE A 9 16.83 -26.76 39.52
N TYR A 10 18.08 -26.89 39.04
CA TYR A 10 18.72 -25.86 38.21
C TYR A 10 18.12 -25.83 36.80
N HIS A 11 17.78 -27.00 36.24
CA HIS A 11 17.02 -27.09 35.00
C HIS A 11 15.61 -26.51 35.15
N PHE A 12 14.94 -26.74 36.29
CA PHE A 12 13.62 -26.17 36.56
C PHE A 12 13.66 -24.63 36.69
N LEU A 13 14.67 -24.07 37.36
CA LEU A 13 14.88 -22.61 37.47
C LEU A 13 15.25 -21.95 36.13
N VAL A 14 16.04 -22.63 35.28
CA VAL A 14 16.36 -22.16 33.92
C VAL A 14 15.14 -22.20 32.99
N LEU A 15 14.31 -23.25 33.09
CA LEU A 15 13.05 -23.34 32.32
C LEU A 15 12.04 -22.26 32.73
N ILE A 16 11.95 -21.94 34.02
CA ILE A 16 11.11 -20.84 34.53
C ILE A 16 11.62 -19.48 34.02
N SER A 17 12.94 -19.23 34.03
CA SER A 17 13.49 -17.96 33.51
C SER A 17 13.39 -17.83 31.99
N LEU A 18 13.50 -18.94 31.23
CA LEU A 18 13.25 -18.96 29.78
C LEU A 18 11.77 -18.68 29.46
N SER A 19 10.84 -19.26 30.23
CA SER A 19 9.40 -19.03 30.04
C SER A 19 8.97 -17.59 30.38
N LEU A 20 9.55 -16.98 31.42
CA LEU A 20 9.33 -15.57 31.75
C LEU A 20 9.87 -14.62 30.67
N ASN A 21 11.01 -14.94 30.05
CA ASN A 21 11.55 -14.15 28.94
C ASN A 21 10.70 -14.24 27.67
N VAL A 22 10.14 -15.42 27.35
CA VAL A 22 9.26 -15.59 26.18
C VAL A 22 7.93 -14.87 26.39
N VAL A 23 7.35 -14.92 27.58
CA VAL A 23 6.12 -14.17 27.89
C VAL A 23 6.38 -12.67 27.87
N CYS A 24 7.52 -12.20 28.38
CA CYS A 24 7.90 -10.79 28.35
C CYS A 24 8.15 -10.31 26.91
N LEU A 25 8.86 -11.09 26.09
CA LEU A 25 9.04 -10.83 24.66
C LEU A 25 7.71 -10.84 23.92
N TYR A 26 6.81 -11.77 24.23
CA TYR A 26 5.46 -11.83 23.65
C TYR A 26 4.63 -10.61 24.04
N PHE A 27 4.72 -10.16 25.30
CA PHE A 27 4.06 -8.94 25.76
C PHE A 27 4.64 -7.70 25.09
N ILE A 28 5.97 -7.59 24.96
CA ILE A 28 6.64 -6.51 24.23
C ILE A 28 6.23 -6.53 22.74
N TYR A 29 6.15 -7.71 22.12
CA TYR A 29 5.68 -7.88 20.74
C TYR A 29 4.24 -7.38 20.57
N ASN A 30 3.35 -7.71 21.51
CA ASN A 30 1.94 -7.32 21.45
C ASN A 30 1.69 -5.85 21.84
N ILE A 31 2.57 -5.23 22.64
CA ILE A 31 2.50 -3.81 22.96
C ILE A 31 3.00 -2.95 21.79
N PHE A 32 3.99 -3.44 21.02
CA PHE A 32 4.66 -2.64 19.98
C PHE A 32 4.06 -2.82 18.57
N ILE A 33 3.29 -3.88 18.32
CA ILE A 33 2.50 -3.99 17.09
C ILE A 33 1.15 -3.34 17.35
N PRO A 34 0.85 -2.15 16.80
CA PRO A 34 -0.49 -1.61 16.86
C PRO A 34 -1.44 -2.65 16.27
N SER A 35 -2.42 -3.07 17.06
CA SER A 35 -3.51 -3.95 16.62
C SER A 35 -4.05 -3.40 15.30
N VAL A 36 -3.92 -4.18 14.22
CA VAL A 36 -4.52 -3.84 12.93
C VAL A 36 -6.01 -3.75 13.16
N ASP A 37 -6.52 -2.53 13.14
CA ASP A 37 -7.94 -2.25 13.24
C ASP A 37 -8.66 -2.86 12.03
N SER A 38 -9.11 -4.09 12.20
CA SER A 38 -9.86 -4.87 11.20
C SER A 38 -11.32 -4.42 11.08
N SER A 39 -11.71 -3.32 11.74
CA SER A 39 -13.10 -2.80 11.71
C SER A 39 -13.40 -1.85 10.55
N THR A 40 -12.46 -1.66 9.61
CA THR A 40 -12.64 -0.72 8.51
C THR A 40 -13.68 -1.20 7.50
N LYS A 41 -14.82 -0.50 7.47
CA LYS A 41 -15.80 -0.54 6.38
C LYS A 41 -15.07 -0.63 5.03
N LYS A 42 -15.37 -1.67 4.25
CA LYS A 42 -14.80 -1.96 2.93
C LYS A 42 -14.94 -0.73 2.02
N ASP A 43 -13.82 -0.05 1.73
CA ASP A 43 -13.81 1.14 0.88
C ASP A 43 -13.78 0.71 -0.59
N ILE A 44 -14.96 0.58 -1.18
CA ILE A 44 -15.17 0.10 -2.56
C ILE A 44 -14.34 0.87 -3.61
N PHE A 45 -13.99 2.13 -3.35
CA PHE A 45 -13.20 2.92 -4.28
C PHE A 45 -11.72 2.59 -4.19
N MET A 46 -11.23 2.31 -2.98
CA MET A 46 -9.87 1.81 -2.81
C MET A 46 -9.70 0.40 -3.41
N GLU A 47 -10.74 -0.42 -3.37
CA GLU A 47 -10.72 -1.73 -4.03
C GLU A 47 -10.65 -1.61 -5.55
N ALA A 48 -11.40 -0.68 -6.13
CA ALA A 48 -11.28 -0.41 -7.55
C ALA A 48 -9.87 0.05 -7.95
N ALA A 49 -9.17 0.78 -7.07
CA ALA A 49 -7.76 1.13 -7.29
C ALA A 49 -6.83 -0.09 -7.18
N LEU A 50 -7.09 -1.01 -6.23
CA LEU A 50 -6.37 -2.28 -6.13
C LEU A 50 -6.58 -3.16 -7.36
N ASP A 51 -7.80 -3.21 -7.89
CA ASP A 51 -8.09 -3.92 -9.14
C ASP A 51 -7.25 -3.38 -10.31
N GLN A 52 -7.06 -2.05 -10.40
CA GLN A 52 -6.17 -1.45 -11.39
C GLN A 52 -4.70 -1.85 -11.17
N ALA A 53 -4.23 -1.88 -9.92
CA ALA A 53 -2.86 -2.32 -9.61
C ALA A 53 -2.63 -3.78 -10.04
N ILE A 54 -3.64 -4.65 -9.89
CA ILE A 54 -3.61 -6.04 -10.36
C ILE A 54 -3.55 -6.10 -11.89
N LEU A 55 -4.26 -5.23 -12.61
CA LEU A 55 -4.17 -5.15 -14.07
C LEU A 55 -2.77 -4.74 -14.51
N GLY A 56 -2.18 -3.70 -13.90
CA GLY A 56 -0.80 -3.31 -14.18
C GLY A 56 0.18 -4.44 -13.96
N LEU A 57 0.06 -5.18 -12.86
CA LEU A 57 0.91 -6.35 -12.63
C LEU A 57 0.76 -7.42 -13.72
N LYS A 58 -0.47 -7.72 -14.15
CA LYS A 58 -0.74 -8.69 -15.23
C LYS A 58 -0.12 -8.26 -16.55
N ASP A 59 -0.07 -6.96 -16.81
CA ASP A 59 0.57 -6.39 -17.98
C ASP A 59 2.10 -6.27 -17.82
N GLY A 60 2.67 -6.68 -16.69
CA GLY A 60 4.11 -6.57 -16.42
C GLY A 60 4.58 -5.14 -16.11
N GLU A 61 3.64 -4.27 -15.71
CA GLU A 61 3.88 -2.92 -15.22
C GLU A 61 4.02 -2.89 -13.70
N PHE A 62 4.54 -1.76 -13.21
CA PHE A 62 4.65 -1.53 -11.77
C PHE A 62 3.25 -1.54 -11.13
N PRO A 63 3.01 -2.30 -10.04
CA PRO A 63 1.67 -2.61 -9.52
C PRO A 63 1.08 -1.45 -8.71
N VAL A 64 0.84 -0.31 -9.36
CA VAL A 64 0.19 0.87 -8.80
C VAL A 64 -1.07 1.15 -9.59
N GLY A 65 -2.17 1.41 -8.88
CA GLY A 65 -3.48 1.66 -9.45
C GLY A 65 -4.14 2.85 -8.79
N ALA A 66 -4.98 3.56 -9.55
CA ALA A 66 -5.69 4.73 -9.08
C ALA A 66 -7.07 4.87 -9.73
N VAL A 67 -8.00 5.48 -9.01
CA VAL A 67 -9.31 5.86 -9.51
C VAL A 67 -9.69 7.27 -9.06
N VAL A 68 -10.41 8.01 -9.90
CA VAL A 68 -11.00 9.31 -9.53
C VAL A 68 -12.49 9.14 -9.32
N VAL A 69 -12.97 9.63 -8.19
CA VAL A 69 -14.37 9.55 -7.77
C VAL A 69 -14.95 10.97 -7.73
N LEU A 70 -16.12 11.14 -8.33
CA LEU A 70 -16.91 12.36 -8.25
C LEU A 70 -18.37 11.98 -8.07
N ASN A 71 -19.09 12.63 -7.15
CA ASN A 71 -20.49 12.32 -6.85
C ASN A 71 -20.74 10.82 -6.58
N ASN A 72 -19.84 10.21 -5.79
CA ASN A 72 -19.87 8.79 -5.43
C ASN A 72 -19.81 7.81 -6.64
N LYS A 73 -19.29 8.26 -7.78
CA LYS A 73 -19.10 7.47 -9.00
C LYS A 73 -17.64 7.54 -9.44
N ILE A 74 -17.10 6.41 -9.87
CA ILE A 74 -15.77 6.37 -10.50
C ILE A 74 -15.90 6.94 -11.90
N ILE A 75 -15.19 8.05 -12.15
CA ILE A 75 -15.15 8.74 -13.45
C ILE A 75 -13.79 8.60 -14.15
N GLY A 76 -12.79 8.01 -13.49
CA GLY A 76 -11.50 7.73 -14.12
C GLY A 76 -10.82 6.56 -13.44
N ARG A 77 -10.07 5.77 -14.21
CA ARG A 77 -9.30 4.61 -13.76
C ARG A 77 -7.95 4.62 -14.46
N GLY A 78 -6.92 4.19 -13.77
CA GLY A 78 -5.58 4.07 -14.33
C GLY A 78 -4.71 3.13 -13.52
N TYR A 79 -3.76 2.49 -14.19
CA TYR A 79 -2.63 1.80 -13.60
C TYR A 79 -1.35 2.30 -14.28
N SER A 80 -0.20 2.16 -13.63
CA SER A 80 1.07 2.57 -14.23
C SER A 80 1.29 1.85 -15.56
N TYR A 81 1.66 2.59 -16.60
CA TYR A 81 1.81 2.05 -17.96
C TYR A 81 3.06 2.58 -18.68
N SER A 82 3.99 3.17 -17.91
CA SER A 82 5.13 3.91 -18.45
C SER A 82 6.13 3.05 -19.20
N ARG A 83 6.24 1.75 -18.89
CA ARG A 83 7.18 0.84 -19.57
C ARG A 83 6.69 0.52 -20.98
N HIS A 84 5.41 0.23 -21.16
CA HIS A 84 4.85 -0.07 -22.47
C HIS A 84 4.61 1.21 -23.29
N SER A 85 4.10 2.28 -22.68
CA SER A 85 3.86 3.54 -23.41
C SER A 85 5.13 4.34 -23.72
N HIS A 86 6.26 4.01 -23.07
CA HIS A 86 7.50 4.77 -23.12
C HIS A 86 7.33 6.24 -22.68
N ARG A 87 6.30 6.53 -21.90
CA ARG A 87 6.03 7.87 -21.35
C ARG A 87 6.29 7.85 -19.84
N PRO A 88 7.31 8.56 -19.34
CA PRO A 88 7.63 8.58 -17.91
C PRO A 88 6.51 9.20 -17.05
N SER A 89 5.61 9.97 -17.67
CA SER A 89 4.44 10.56 -17.02
C SER A 89 3.31 9.58 -16.72
N ASP A 90 3.32 8.38 -17.32
CA ASP A 90 2.17 7.46 -17.33
C ASP A 90 2.08 6.64 -16.03
N HIS A 91 2.02 7.39 -14.92
CA HIS A 91 1.68 6.90 -13.60
C HIS A 91 0.17 6.68 -13.49
N ALA A 92 -0.24 5.75 -12.63
CA ALA A 92 -1.64 5.44 -12.40
C ALA A 92 -2.50 6.68 -12.10
N GLU A 93 -1.99 7.60 -11.27
CA GLU A 93 -2.71 8.82 -10.88
C GLU A 93 -2.92 9.77 -12.05
N VAL A 94 -1.90 9.93 -12.90
CA VAL A 94 -1.97 10.78 -14.10
C VAL A 94 -3.02 10.22 -15.04
N ILE A 95 -2.93 8.92 -15.35
CA ILE A 95 -3.87 8.23 -16.24
C ILE A 95 -5.30 8.33 -15.71
N ALA A 96 -5.51 8.11 -14.41
CA ALA A 96 -6.83 8.20 -13.79
C ALA A 96 -7.42 9.61 -13.86
N ILE A 97 -6.61 10.66 -13.62
CA ILE A 97 -7.03 12.07 -13.72
C ILE A 97 -7.36 12.43 -15.17
N GLU A 98 -6.51 12.07 -16.13
CA GLU A 98 -6.75 12.34 -17.55
C GLU A 98 -8.03 11.63 -18.05
N ALA A 99 -8.22 10.36 -17.67
CA ALA A 99 -9.43 9.61 -17.98
C ALA A 99 -10.68 10.28 -17.40
N ALA A 100 -10.60 10.79 -16.17
CA ALA A 100 -11.70 11.49 -15.51
C ALA A 100 -12.06 12.83 -16.16
N LEU A 101 -11.05 13.63 -16.49
CA LEU A 101 -11.22 14.90 -17.22
C LEU A 101 -11.84 14.66 -18.60
N LYS A 102 -11.37 13.63 -19.31
CA LYS A 102 -11.94 13.23 -20.60
C LYS A 102 -13.39 12.78 -20.46
N GLN A 103 -13.72 11.96 -19.45
CA GLN A 103 -15.08 11.48 -19.24
C GLN A 103 -16.07 12.63 -18.90
N THR A 104 -15.62 13.65 -18.18
CA THR A 104 -16.46 14.81 -17.82
C THR A 104 -16.43 15.92 -18.87
N ASN A 105 -15.64 15.77 -19.93
CA ASN A 105 -15.36 16.81 -20.92
C ASN A 105 -14.94 18.14 -20.25
N SER A 106 -14.08 18.04 -19.24
CA SER A 106 -13.59 19.18 -18.45
C SER A 106 -12.07 19.23 -18.43
N ASN A 107 -11.52 20.41 -18.17
CA ASN A 107 -10.08 20.62 -17.97
C ASN A 107 -9.68 20.71 -16.49
N HIS A 108 -10.67 20.78 -15.58
CA HIS A 108 -10.52 20.96 -14.14
C HIS A 108 -11.76 20.44 -13.38
N PHE A 109 -11.60 20.04 -12.11
CA PHE A 109 -12.70 19.70 -11.22
C PHE A 109 -13.01 20.86 -10.28
N GLU A 110 -14.23 21.39 -10.33
CA GLU A 110 -14.61 22.53 -9.48
C GLU A 110 -14.61 22.17 -7.99
N LYS A 111 -15.27 21.05 -7.61
CA LYS A 111 -15.35 20.51 -6.25
C LYS A 111 -15.68 19.01 -6.28
N GLY A 112 -15.36 18.31 -5.19
CA GLY A 112 -15.85 16.97 -4.87
C GLY A 112 -15.10 15.82 -5.54
N ALA A 113 -14.06 16.11 -6.33
CA ALA A 113 -13.24 15.08 -6.95
C ALA A 113 -12.23 14.52 -5.94
N ILE A 114 -12.24 13.19 -5.75
CA ILE A 114 -11.36 12.48 -4.82
C ILE A 114 -10.53 11.48 -5.60
N LEU A 115 -9.21 11.55 -5.45
CA LEU A 115 -8.29 10.56 -6.01
C LEU A 115 -8.05 9.45 -4.97
N TYR A 116 -8.26 8.21 -5.36
CA TYR A 116 -7.85 7.02 -4.61
C TYR A 116 -6.65 6.42 -5.32
N THR A 117 -5.56 6.15 -4.59
CA THR A 117 -4.35 5.53 -5.13
C THR A 117 -3.82 4.45 -4.19
N THR A 118 -3.30 3.36 -4.75
CA THR A 118 -2.74 2.26 -3.95
C THR A 118 -1.39 2.59 -3.34
N TYR A 119 -0.70 3.60 -3.86
CA TYR A 119 0.61 4.03 -3.38
C TYR A 119 0.69 5.55 -3.26
N GLU A 120 1.56 6.03 -2.39
CA GLU A 120 1.72 7.47 -2.19
C GLU A 120 2.15 8.17 -3.50
N PRO A 121 1.43 9.22 -3.93
CA PRO A 121 1.73 9.89 -5.19
C PRO A 121 3.08 10.60 -5.12
N CYS A 122 3.82 10.57 -6.22
CA CYS A 122 5.03 11.38 -6.35
C CYS A 122 4.70 12.88 -6.51
N ASN A 123 5.73 13.74 -6.41
CA ASN A 123 5.56 15.19 -6.54
C ASN A 123 4.87 15.61 -7.85
N MET A 124 5.14 14.91 -8.95
CA MET A 124 4.47 15.16 -10.25
C MET A 124 2.97 14.87 -10.17
N CYS A 125 2.58 13.69 -9.68
CA CYS A 125 1.18 13.30 -9.54
C CYS A 125 0.44 14.19 -8.55
N ARG A 126 1.10 14.58 -7.45
CA ARG A 126 0.55 15.51 -6.47
C ARG A 126 0.29 16.88 -7.09
N GLY A 127 1.29 17.44 -7.78
CA GLY A 127 1.14 18.72 -8.47
C GLY A 127 0.05 18.70 -9.54
N MET A 128 -0.11 17.58 -10.26
CA MET A 128 -1.21 17.41 -11.21
C MET A 128 -2.57 17.35 -10.52
N ALA A 129 -2.71 16.59 -9.43
CA ALA A 129 -3.94 16.51 -8.66
C ALA A 129 -4.38 17.89 -8.16
N ASP A 130 -3.44 18.64 -7.58
CA ASP A 130 -3.68 20.00 -7.09
C ASP A 130 -4.06 20.95 -8.25
N TYR A 131 -3.31 20.93 -9.35
CA TYR A 131 -3.57 21.77 -10.54
C TYR A 131 -4.92 21.45 -11.21
N LYS A 132 -5.39 20.21 -11.12
CA LYS A 132 -6.65 19.75 -11.73
C LYS A 132 -7.85 19.80 -10.79
N GLY A 133 -7.70 20.28 -9.56
CA GLY A 133 -8.83 20.48 -8.64
C GLY A 133 -9.27 19.21 -7.92
N ILE A 134 -8.37 18.23 -7.75
CA ILE A 134 -8.65 17.11 -6.85
C ILE A 134 -8.69 17.64 -5.42
N GLU A 135 -9.85 17.49 -4.76
CA GLU A 135 -10.11 18.05 -3.42
C GLU A 135 -9.41 17.24 -2.33
N SER A 136 -9.29 15.92 -2.51
CA SER A 136 -8.58 15.07 -1.57
C SER A 136 -7.96 13.85 -2.24
N VAL A 137 -6.87 13.37 -1.64
CA VAL A 137 -6.17 12.15 -2.07
C VAL A 137 -6.22 11.14 -0.93
N LYS A 138 -6.75 9.94 -1.21
CA LYS A 138 -6.79 8.80 -0.31
C LYS A 138 -5.80 7.75 -0.78
N VAL A 139 -4.98 7.27 0.15
CA VAL A 139 -3.85 6.39 -0.17
C VAL A 139 -4.01 5.06 0.58
N ALA A 140 -3.75 3.93 -0.09
CA ALA A 140 -3.73 2.63 0.59
C ALA A 140 -2.46 2.46 1.45
N LEU A 141 -1.32 2.84 0.88
CA LEU A 141 0.01 2.81 1.50
C LEU A 141 0.72 4.17 1.39
N SER A 142 0.92 4.82 2.54
CA SER A 142 1.84 5.96 2.63
C SER A 142 3.28 5.44 2.79
N ARG A 143 4.26 6.17 2.25
CA ARG A 143 5.68 5.98 2.50
C ARG A 143 5.90 5.96 4.02
N GLY A 144 6.34 4.82 4.54
CA GLY A 144 6.62 4.62 5.97
C GLY A 144 5.54 3.87 6.76
N THR A 145 4.39 3.52 6.17
CA THR A 145 3.34 2.78 6.90
C THR A 145 3.32 1.28 6.55
N SER A 146 3.36 0.41 7.57
CA SER A 146 3.46 -1.05 7.41
C SER A 146 2.14 -1.81 7.26
N SER A 147 1.01 -1.17 7.50
CA SER A 147 -0.26 -1.86 7.82
C SER A 147 -0.95 -2.53 6.63
N ARG A 148 -0.78 -2.03 5.39
CA ARG A 148 -1.25 -2.70 4.16
C ARG A 148 -0.12 -3.28 3.31
N ILE A 149 1.08 -3.39 3.91
CA ILE A 149 2.25 -3.88 3.20
C ILE A 149 2.00 -5.29 2.71
N HIS A 150 1.39 -6.22 3.44
CA HIS A 150 1.35 -7.63 2.99
C HIS A 150 0.73 -7.90 1.61
N GLU A 151 -0.35 -7.23 1.23
CA GLU A 151 -1.04 -7.49 -0.04
C GLU A 151 -0.36 -6.76 -1.21
N LEU A 152 -0.01 -5.48 -1.00
CA LEU A 152 0.69 -4.66 -1.99
C LEU A 152 2.18 -4.97 -2.07
N SER A 153 2.82 -5.38 -0.98
CA SER A 153 4.15 -5.98 -0.96
C SER A 153 4.11 -7.35 -1.59
N GLY A 154 3.03 -8.12 -1.45
CA GLY A 154 2.81 -9.32 -2.25
C GLY A 154 2.93 -9.00 -3.74
N LEU A 155 2.16 -8.02 -4.22
CA LEU A 155 2.24 -7.55 -5.61
C LEU A 155 3.63 -7.02 -5.98
N TYR A 156 4.28 -6.27 -5.08
CA TYR A 156 5.63 -5.73 -5.28
C TYR A 156 6.72 -6.81 -5.33
N HIS A 157 6.62 -7.81 -4.46
CA HIS A 157 7.51 -8.96 -4.39
C HIS A 157 7.29 -9.87 -5.61
N ILE A 158 6.05 -10.05 -6.06
CA ILE A 158 5.73 -10.75 -7.30
C ILE A 158 6.36 -10.00 -8.48
N PHE A 159 6.12 -8.69 -8.59
CA PHE A 159 6.72 -7.85 -9.64
C PHE A 159 8.24 -7.99 -9.67
N ASN A 160 8.92 -7.78 -8.53
CA ASN A 160 10.38 -7.90 -8.46
C ASN A 160 10.88 -9.32 -8.79
N ARG A 161 10.19 -10.40 -8.40
CA ARG A 161 10.60 -11.76 -8.80
C ARG A 161 10.48 -11.99 -10.31
N THR A 162 9.48 -11.39 -10.94
CA THR A 162 9.25 -11.53 -12.39
C THR A 162 10.12 -10.62 -13.25
N THR A 163 10.61 -9.50 -12.72
CA THR A 163 11.34 -8.49 -13.50
C THR A 163 12.85 -8.41 -13.21
N VAL A 164 13.35 -8.95 -12.10
CA VAL A 164 14.79 -8.92 -11.72
C VAL A 164 15.64 -9.95 -12.51
N GLY A 165 15.11 -10.48 -13.62
CA GLY A 165 15.83 -11.40 -14.52
C GLY A 165 16.47 -10.75 -15.76
N HIS A 166 16.20 -9.48 -16.07
CA HIS A 166 16.72 -8.84 -17.28
C HIS A 166 16.96 -7.34 -17.09
N TYR A 167 18.23 -6.98 -16.87
CA TYR A 167 18.81 -5.68 -17.21
C TYR A 167 20.20 -5.92 -17.78
#